data_AF-A0A9P4TNS7-F1
#
_entry.id   AF-A0A9P4TNS7-F1
#
_cell.length_a   1.000
_cell.length_b   1.000
_cell.length_c   1.000
_cell.angle_alpha   90.00
_cell.angle_beta   90.00
_cell.angle_gamma   90.00
#
_symmetry.space_group_name_H-M   'P 1'
#
loop_
_entity.id
_entity.type
_entity.pdbx_description
1 polymer ?
#
loop_
_entity_poly.entity_id
_entity_poly.type
_entity_poly.pdbx_seq_one_letter_code
_entity_poly.pdbx_strand_id
1 'polypeptide(L)'
;MTHIHNAILRGYNTIYLQSPHITPSDAPAFIGYALTWHKFVKSHHDDEESSLFPKIAEVLQTTDAALWAETHREHESFLAGLSEYEKYLSGLASPADFDGQELRRVMESFQAPFEHHFHSEIAHIASFAALPSAPASGGPDEDNAAAVFKAWGKKTVMKAGAMDVVPFFLMNLDATFEEGRRQSQNTAFQSLET
;
A
#
# COMPACT_ATOMS: atom_id res chain seq x y z
N MET A 1 0.54 -1.88 7.65
CA MET A 1 -0.73 -1.20 7.33
C MET A 1 -0.49 0.30 7.17
N THR A 2 -0.58 1.12 8.22
CA THR A 2 -0.59 2.60 8.12
C THR A 2 0.55 3.20 7.30
N HIS A 3 1.79 2.77 7.50
CA HIS A 3 2.92 3.30 6.72
C HIS A 3 2.90 2.92 5.24
N ILE A 4 2.44 1.70 4.92
CA ILE A 4 2.30 1.23 3.53
C ILE A 4 1.16 2.00 2.86
N HIS A 5 0.02 2.15 3.55
CA HIS A 5 -1.15 2.89 3.04
C HIS A 5 -0.79 4.35 2.77
N ASN A 6 -0.11 5.01 3.71
CA ASN A 6 0.33 6.39 3.52
C ASN A 6 1.26 6.53 2.31
N ALA A 7 2.20 5.60 2.10
CA ALA A 7 3.08 5.62 0.95
C ALA A 7 2.30 5.39 -0.37
N ILE A 8 1.31 4.50 -0.37
CA ILE A 8 0.42 4.24 -1.50
C ILE A 8 -0.42 5.47 -1.84
N LEU A 9 -1.08 6.09 -0.86
CA LEU A 9 -1.90 7.28 -1.05
C LEU A 9 -1.05 8.49 -1.49
N ARG A 10 0.17 8.62 -0.97
CA ARG A 10 1.12 9.65 -1.44
C ARG A 10 1.52 9.42 -2.89
N GLY A 11 1.81 8.17 -3.26
CA GLY A 11 2.07 7.80 -4.65
C GLY A 11 0.89 8.13 -5.57
N TYR A 12 -0.34 7.84 -5.14
CA TYR A 12 -1.53 8.23 -5.89
C TYR A 12 -1.58 9.75 -6.09
N ASN A 13 -1.42 10.52 -5.02
CA ASN A 13 -1.48 11.99 -5.06
C ASN A 13 -0.40 12.60 -5.94
N THR A 14 0.84 12.11 -5.87
CA THR A 14 1.93 12.62 -6.72
C THR A 14 1.65 12.34 -8.20
N ILE A 15 1.19 11.14 -8.54
CA ILE A 15 0.84 10.77 -9.92
C ILE A 15 -0.31 11.65 -10.42
N TYR A 16 -1.38 11.77 -9.65
CA TYR A 16 -2.56 12.56 -10.00
C TYR A 16 -2.23 14.04 -10.23
N LEU A 17 -1.41 14.63 -9.35
CA LEU A 17 -1.03 16.04 -9.43
C LEU A 17 -0.03 16.31 -10.56
N GLN A 18 0.91 15.41 -10.80
CA GLN A 18 1.98 15.65 -11.78
C GLN A 18 1.61 15.25 -13.20
N SER A 19 0.67 14.32 -13.41
CA SER A 19 0.36 13.81 -14.75
C SER A 19 0.08 14.90 -15.80
N PRO A 20 -0.63 16.03 -15.52
CA PRO A 20 -0.89 17.06 -16.52
C PRO A 20 0.33 17.90 -16.90
N HIS A 21 1.41 17.79 -16.13
CA HIS A 21 2.60 18.61 -16.23
C HIS A 21 3.79 17.86 -16.84
N ILE A 22 3.61 16.59 -17.20
CA ILE A 22 4.67 15.74 -17.75
C ILE A 22 5.01 16.19 -19.16
N THR A 23 6.29 16.47 -19.38
CA THR A 23 6.83 16.78 -20.70
C THR A 23 7.12 15.50 -21.48
N PRO A 24 7.23 15.54 -22.82
CA PRO A 24 7.62 14.37 -23.60
C PRO A 24 8.95 13.74 -23.18
N SER A 25 9.92 14.55 -22.69
CA SER A 25 11.19 14.04 -22.18
C SER A 25 11.08 13.34 -20.82
N ASP A 26 10.12 13.74 -19.98
CA ASP A 26 9.91 13.16 -18.66
C ASP A 26 9.00 11.92 -18.70
N ALA A 27 8.19 11.79 -19.75
CA ALA A 27 7.19 10.73 -19.88
C ALA A 27 7.71 9.31 -19.64
N PRO A 28 8.88 8.87 -20.19
CA PRO A 28 9.37 7.51 -19.93
C PRO A 28 9.61 7.22 -18.44
N ALA A 29 10.21 8.17 -17.73
CA ALA A 29 10.49 8.02 -16.30
C ALA A 29 9.20 8.09 -15.47
N PHE A 30 8.29 9.00 -15.83
CA PHE A 30 7.00 9.14 -15.16
C PHE A 30 6.12 7.89 -15.32
N ILE A 31 6.03 7.32 -16.53
CA ILE A 31 5.29 6.07 -16.77
C ILE A 31 5.88 4.93 -15.93
N GLY A 32 7.20 4.81 -15.87
CA GLY A 32 7.87 3.82 -15.02
C GLY A 32 7.53 4.00 -13.53
N TYR A 33 7.55 5.23 -13.03
CA TYR A 33 7.14 5.57 -11.66
C TYR A 33 5.66 5.20 -11.40
N ALA A 34 4.78 5.54 -12.33
CA ALA A 34 3.35 5.28 -12.29
C ALA A 34 3.02 3.77 -12.31
N LEU A 35 3.73 2.98 -13.13
CA LEU A 35 3.61 1.52 -13.15
C LEU A 35 4.21 0.87 -11.89
N THR A 36 5.28 1.44 -11.32
CA THR A 36 5.85 0.98 -10.04
C THR A 36 4.86 1.16 -8.90
N TRP A 37 4.11 2.27 -8.86
CA TRP A 37 3.00 2.45 -7.92
C TRP A 37 1.93 1.38 -8.09
N HIS A 38 1.47 1.11 -9.31
CA HIS A 38 0.49 0.05 -9.57
C HIS A 38 0.99 -1.31 -9.08
N LYS A 39 2.24 -1.66 -9.40
CA LYS A 39 2.88 -2.90 -8.94
C LYS A 39 2.88 -3.00 -7.41
N PHE A 40 3.14 -1.89 -6.72
CA PHE A 40 3.10 -1.83 -5.27
C PHE A 40 1.70 -2.07 -4.71
N VAL A 41 0.68 -1.36 -5.22
CA VAL A 41 -0.73 -1.56 -4.83
C VAL A 41 -1.17 -3.00 -5.05
N LYS A 42 -0.92 -3.54 -6.25
CA LYS A 42 -1.29 -4.92 -6.58
C LYS A 42 -0.62 -5.94 -5.66
N SER A 43 0.69 -5.80 -5.43
CA SER A 43 1.43 -6.72 -4.56
C SER A 43 0.97 -6.64 -3.11
N HIS A 44 0.58 -5.46 -2.64
CA HIS A 44 0.02 -5.24 -1.31
C HIS A 44 -1.31 -5.97 -1.16
N HIS A 45 -2.29 -5.67 -2.03
CA HIS A 45 -3.58 -6.35 -2.12
C HIS A 45 -3.42 -7.88 -2.17
N ASP A 46 -2.61 -8.39 -3.10
CA ASP A 46 -2.45 -9.84 -3.29
C ASP A 46 -1.86 -10.53 -2.03
N ASP A 47 -0.95 -9.85 -1.31
CA ASP A 47 -0.38 -10.38 -0.07
C ASP A 47 -1.33 -10.27 1.13
N GLU A 48 -2.30 -9.38 1.10
CA GLU A 48 -3.36 -9.32 2.12
C GLU A 48 -4.29 -10.51 1.96
N GLU A 49 -4.86 -10.65 0.76
CA GLU A 49 -5.76 -11.72 0.36
C GLU A 49 -5.16 -13.10 0.59
N SER A 50 -3.92 -13.31 0.12
CA SER A 50 -3.29 -14.64 0.16
C SER A 50 -2.59 -14.96 1.49
N SER A 51 -2.34 -13.97 2.36
CA SER A 51 -1.49 -14.18 3.54
C SER A 51 -1.94 -13.44 4.79
N LEU A 52 -2.22 -12.13 4.76
CA LEU A 52 -2.53 -11.40 6.00
C LEU A 52 -3.90 -11.80 6.55
N PHE A 53 -4.94 -11.70 5.74
CA PHE A 53 -6.32 -11.92 6.17
C PHE A 53 -6.54 -13.32 6.75
N PRO A 54 -6.06 -14.41 6.11
CA PRO A 54 -6.17 -15.75 6.69
C PRO A 54 -5.42 -15.88 8.02
N LYS A 55 -4.25 -15.24 8.14
CA LYS A 55 -3.41 -15.32 9.35
C LYS A 55 -4.06 -14.61 10.53
N ILE A 56 -4.71 -13.48 10.30
CA ILE A 56 -5.41 -12.75 11.36
C ILE A 56 -6.69 -13.47 11.77
N ALA A 57 -7.42 -14.06 10.82
CA ALA A 57 -8.57 -14.91 11.14
C ALA A 57 -8.17 -16.10 12.04
N GLU A 58 -7.03 -16.74 11.75
CA GLU A 58 -6.43 -17.80 12.59
C GLU A 58 -6.14 -17.29 14.02
N VAL A 59 -5.46 -16.14 14.15
CA VAL A 59 -5.11 -15.54 15.45
C VAL A 59 -6.35 -15.20 16.28
N LEU A 60 -7.37 -14.62 15.65
CA LEU A 60 -8.61 -14.23 16.32
C LEU A 60 -9.61 -15.38 16.47
N GLN A 61 -9.24 -16.60 16.06
CA GLN A 61 -10.05 -17.81 16.14
C GLN A 61 -11.43 -17.66 15.48
N THR A 62 -11.45 -16.99 14.33
CA THR A 62 -12.65 -16.75 13.52
C THR A 62 -12.43 -17.17 12.08
N THR A 63 -13.47 -17.10 11.24
CA THR A 63 -13.33 -17.35 9.80
C THR A 63 -13.03 -16.07 9.06
N ASP A 64 -12.32 -16.23 7.95
CA ASP A 64 -12.00 -15.15 7.01
C ASP A 64 -13.26 -14.40 6.55
N ALA A 65 -14.28 -15.13 6.09
CA ALA A 65 -15.57 -14.54 5.69
C ALA A 65 -16.30 -13.79 6.82
N ALA A 66 -16.19 -14.23 8.07
CA ALA A 66 -16.82 -13.52 9.19
C ALA A 66 -16.07 -12.22 9.53
N LEU A 67 -14.76 -12.19 9.30
CA LEU A 67 -13.90 -11.08 9.68
C LEU A 67 -13.73 -10.05 8.55
N TRP A 68 -13.61 -10.48 7.29
CA TRP A 68 -13.11 -9.66 6.18
C TRP A 68 -14.11 -9.44 5.04
N ALA A 69 -15.36 -9.91 5.17
CA ALA A 69 -16.34 -9.82 4.08
C ALA A 69 -16.56 -8.40 3.52
N GLU A 70 -16.48 -7.35 4.35
CA GLU A 70 -16.55 -5.97 3.85
C GLU A 70 -15.25 -5.55 3.18
N THR A 71 -14.09 -5.82 3.79
CA THR A 71 -12.76 -5.51 3.22
C THR A 71 -12.56 -6.15 1.85
N HIS A 72 -13.01 -7.39 1.62
CA HIS A 72 -12.98 -8.01 0.30
C HIS A 72 -13.87 -7.28 -0.72
N ARG A 73 -15.07 -6.83 -0.31
CA ARG A 73 -15.92 -6.01 -1.19
C ARG A 73 -15.28 -4.67 -1.52
N GLU A 74 -14.61 -4.06 -0.54
CA GLU A 74 -13.86 -2.83 -0.73
C GLU A 74 -12.71 -3.03 -1.73
N HIS A 75 -11.94 -4.11 -1.63
CA HIS A 75 -10.93 -4.49 -2.63
C HIS A 75 -11.54 -4.56 -4.02
N GLU A 76 -12.55 -5.40 -4.21
CA GLU A 76 -13.23 -5.60 -5.50
C GLU A 76 -13.71 -4.28 -6.11
N SER A 77 -14.14 -3.32 -5.28
CA SER A 77 -14.74 -2.06 -5.72
C SER A 77 -13.80 -1.13 -6.50
N PHE A 78 -12.47 -1.25 -6.35
CA PHE A 78 -11.50 -0.43 -7.10
C PHE A 78 -10.67 -1.21 -8.14
N LEU A 79 -10.72 -2.56 -8.14
CA LEU A 79 -9.87 -3.38 -9.01
C LEU A 79 -10.08 -3.11 -10.51
N ALA A 80 -11.31 -2.84 -10.93
CA ALA A 80 -11.60 -2.55 -12.34
C ALA A 80 -10.87 -1.28 -12.82
N GLY A 81 -10.92 -0.19 -12.05
CA GLY A 81 -10.22 1.04 -12.39
C GLY A 81 -8.70 0.91 -12.26
N LEU A 82 -8.21 0.14 -11.28
CA LEU A 82 -6.79 -0.18 -11.16
C LEU A 82 -6.26 -0.98 -12.36
N SER A 83 -7.07 -1.89 -12.90
CA SER A 83 -6.73 -2.62 -14.13
C SER A 83 -6.71 -1.72 -15.36
N GLU A 84 -7.67 -0.79 -15.49
CA GLU A 84 -7.65 0.17 -16.60
C GLU A 84 -6.46 1.14 -16.50
N TYR A 85 -6.01 1.48 -15.29
CA TYR A 85 -4.79 2.26 -15.05
C TYR A 85 -3.55 1.58 -15.62
N GLU A 86 -3.36 0.29 -15.31
CA GLU A 86 -2.21 -0.47 -15.82
C GLU A 86 -2.30 -0.68 -17.34
N LYS A 87 -3.49 -1.03 -17.83
CA LYS A 87 -3.75 -1.20 -19.26
C LYS A 87 -3.46 0.07 -20.07
N TYR A 88 -3.86 1.23 -19.57
CA TYR A 88 -3.56 2.51 -20.22
C TYR A 88 -2.05 2.74 -20.31
N LEU A 89 -1.32 2.67 -19.19
CA LEU A 89 0.10 2.97 -19.14
C LEU A 89 0.97 1.95 -19.90
N SER A 90 0.64 0.66 -19.81
CA SER A 90 1.36 -0.42 -20.49
C SER A 90 0.99 -0.55 -21.97
N GLY A 91 -0.15 -0.02 -22.37
CA GLY A 91 -0.68 -0.08 -23.74
C GLY A 91 -0.22 1.05 -24.67
N LEU A 92 0.55 2.03 -24.17
CA LEU A 92 1.10 3.11 -24.98
C LEU A 92 2.09 2.56 -26.02
N ALA A 93 1.94 2.96 -27.29
CA ALA A 93 2.88 2.55 -28.35
C ALA A 93 4.26 3.21 -28.18
N SER A 94 4.28 4.43 -27.65
CA SER A 94 5.47 5.18 -27.28
C SER A 94 5.20 6.01 -26.02
N PRO A 95 6.21 6.29 -25.17
CA PRO A 95 6.07 7.24 -24.07
C PRO A 95 5.59 8.64 -24.51
N ALA A 96 5.85 9.02 -25.76
CA ALA A 96 5.38 10.29 -26.33
C ALA A 96 3.85 10.35 -26.52
N ASP A 97 3.17 9.20 -26.50
CA ASP A 97 1.71 9.08 -26.59
C ASP A 97 1.04 9.25 -25.22
N PHE A 98 1.82 9.51 -24.16
CA PHE A 98 1.30 9.76 -22.83
C PHE A 98 0.40 11.00 -22.79
N ASP A 99 -0.78 10.83 -22.22
CA ASP A 99 -1.77 11.87 -21.98
C ASP A 99 -2.09 11.92 -20.49
N GLY A 100 -1.57 12.97 -19.84
CA GLY A 100 -1.78 13.19 -18.41
C GLY A 100 -3.24 13.39 -18.00
N GLN A 101 -4.08 13.91 -18.90
CA GLN A 101 -5.52 14.08 -18.63
C GLN A 101 -6.25 12.74 -18.70
N GLU A 102 -5.88 11.87 -19.65
CA GLU A 102 -6.44 10.53 -19.71
C GLU A 102 -6.06 9.71 -18.48
N LEU A 103 -4.81 9.81 -18.01
CA LEU A 103 -4.40 9.16 -16.77
C LEU A 103 -5.25 9.64 -15.57
N ARG A 104 -5.51 10.95 -15.45
CA ARG A 104 -6.37 11.49 -14.37
C ARG A 104 -7.79 10.97 -14.46
N ARG A 105 -8.37 10.96 -15.65
CA ARG A 105 -9.72 10.43 -15.88
C ARG A 105 -9.81 8.96 -15.45
N VAL A 106 -8.78 8.16 -15.74
CA VAL A 106 -8.72 6.76 -15.27
C VAL A 106 -8.58 6.70 -13.75
N MET A 107 -7.71 7.51 -13.15
CA MET A 107 -7.54 7.57 -11.69
C MET A 107 -8.80 7.99 -10.93
N GLU A 108 -9.58 8.92 -11.48
CA GLU A 108 -10.86 9.38 -10.91
C GLU A 108 -11.91 8.27 -10.88
N SER A 109 -11.85 7.33 -11.84
CA SER A 109 -12.83 6.23 -11.94
C SER A 109 -12.84 5.29 -10.74
N PHE A 110 -11.75 5.22 -9.98
CA PHE A 110 -11.62 4.38 -8.79
C PHE A 110 -11.19 5.15 -7.53
N GLN A 111 -11.09 6.48 -7.60
CA GLN A 111 -10.56 7.31 -6.50
C GLN A 111 -11.33 7.12 -5.19
N ALA A 112 -12.65 7.29 -5.23
CA ALA A 112 -13.50 7.20 -4.04
C ALA A 112 -13.46 5.82 -3.37
N PRO A 113 -13.67 4.68 -4.09
CA PRO A 113 -13.58 3.36 -3.47
C PRO A 113 -12.17 3.04 -2.96
N PHE A 114 -11.13 3.49 -3.68
CA PHE A 114 -9.74 3.32 -3.26
C PHE A 114 -9.45 4.09 -1.96
N GLU A 115 -9.76 5.38 -1.90
CA GLU A 115 -9.59 6.17 -0.68
C GLU A 115 -10.37 5.55 0.49
N HIS A 116 -11.62 5.14 0.25
CA HIS A 116 -12.44 4.51 1.28
C HIS A 116 -11.78 3.27 1.86
N HIS A 117 -11.36 2.33 1.01
CA HIS A 117 -10.72 1.08 1.43
C HIS A 117 -9.49 1.32 2.31
N PHE A 118 -8.54 2.15 1.83
CA PHE A 118 -7.28 2.40 2.53
C PHE A 118 -7.46 3.04 3.91
N HIS A 119 -8.59 3.71 4.17
CA HIS A 119 -8.95 4.22 5.50
C HIS A 119 -9.77 3.22 6.32
N SER A 120 -10.75 2.57 5.69
CA SER A 120 -11.67 1.62 6.32
C SER A 120 -10.93 0.45 6.93
N GLU A 121 -9.97 -0.13 6.19
CA GLU A 121 -9.22 -1.29 6.65
C GLU A 121 -8.40 -1.00 7.91
N ILE A 122 -7.79 0.20 8.02
CA ILE A 122 -7.05 0.60 9.23
C ILE A 122 -8.00 0.65 10.44
N ALA A 123 -9.18 1.24 10.27
CA ALA A 123 -10.17 1.33 11.34
C ALA A 123 -10.71 -0.06 11.73
N HIS A 124 -10.93 -0.93 10.73
CA HIS A 124 -11.38 -2.30 10.94
C HIS A 124 -10.35 -3.12 11.71
N ILE A 125 -9.08 -3.10 11.30
CA ILE A 125 -7.98 -3.78 12.01
C ILE A 125 -7.83 -3.24 13.43
N ALA A 126 -7.90 -1.91 13.62
CA ALA A 126 -7.81 -1.30 14.94
C ALA A 126 -8.96 -1.75 15.87
N SER A 127 -10.15 -2.01 15.32
CA SER A 127 -11.29 -2.48 16.09
C SER A 127 -11.08 -3.85 16.74
N PHE A 128 -10.14 -4.66 16.20
CA PHE A 128 -9.87 -6.00 16.72
C PHE A 128 -9.36 -5.99 18.16
N ALA A 129 -8.72 -4.90 18.60
CA ALA A 129 -8.29 -4.74 19.98
C ALA A 129 -9.46 -4.79 21.00
N ALA A 130 -10.70 -4.57 20.56
CA ALA A 130 -11.89 -4.66 21.42
C ALA A 130 -12.52 -6.06 21.44
N LEU A 131 -12.03 -7.02 20.63
CA LEU A 131 -12.57 -8.37 20.56
C LEU A 131 -12.20 -9.18 21.81
N PRO A 132 -13.10 -10.03 22.33
CA PRO A 132 -12.77 -10.94 23.43
C PRO A 132 -11.64 -11.93 23.10
N SER A 133 -11.42 -12.22 21.80
CA SER A 133 -10.32 -13.07 21.32
C SER A 133 -9.02 -12.30 21.05
N ALA A 134 -8.99 -10.98 21.27
CA ALA A 134 -7.78 -10.21 21.11
C ALA A 134 -6.72 -10.65 22.14
N PRO A 135 -5.43 -10.74 21.75
CA PRO A 135 -4.35 -11.01 22.68
C PRO A 135 -4.36 -10.04 23.86
N ALA A 136 -4.17 -10.57 25.08
CA ALA A 136 -4.05 -9.74 26.27
C ALA A 136 -2.80 -8.86 26.19
N SER A 137 -2.94 -7.59 26.56
CA SER A 137 -1.82 -6.64 26.54
C SER A 137 -0.71 -7.06 27.51
N GLY A 138 0.54 -6.94 27.07
CA GLY A 138 1.75 -7.36 27.76
C GLY A 138 2.02 -8.87 27.74
N GLY A 139 1.23 -9.64 26.98
CA GLY A 139 1.35 -11.09 26.87
C GLY A 139 2.16 -11.55 25.65
N PRO A 140 2.66 -12.80 25.65
CA PRO A 140 3.39 -13.38 24.52
C PRO A 140 2.54 -13.45 23.23
N ASP A 141 1.22 -13.51 23.36
CA ASP A 141 0.30 -13.51 22.22
C ASP A 141 0.22 -12.14 21.52
N GLU A 142 0.39 -11.03 22.25
CA GLU A 142 0.48 -9.68 21.67
C GLU A 142 1.78 -9.54 20.86
N ASP A 143 2.90 -9.98 21.43
CA ASP A 143 4.20 -9.99 20.75
C ASP A 143 4.16 -10.82 19.45
N ASN A 144 3.49 -11.98 19.51
CA ASN A 144 3.30 -12.84 18.34
C ASN A 144 2.44 -12.16 17.26
N ALA A 145 1.34 -11.52 17.65
CA ALA A 145 0.50 -10.77 16.71
C ALA A 145 1.27 -9.59 16.07
N ALA A 146 2.02 -8.83 16.88
CA ALA A 146 2.88 -7.74 16.38
C ALA A 146 3.96 -8.26 15.42
N ALA A 147 4.55 -9.42 15.72
CA ALA A 147 5.53 -10.06 14.85
C ALA A 147 4.93 -10.50 13.50
N VAL A 148 3.67 -10.98 13.48
CA VAL A 148 2.94 -11.30 12.25
C VAL A 148 2.83 -10.06 11.35
N PHE A 149 2.33 -8.95 11.86
CA PHE A 149 2.20 -7.71 11.08
C PHE A 149 3.56 -7.17 10.61
N LYS A 150 4.59 -7.22 11.47
CA LYS A 150 5.94 -6.77 11.11
C LYS A 150 6.58 -7.63 10.02
N ALA A 151 6.49 -8.95 10.15
CA ALA A 151 7.03 -9.89 9.17
C ALA A 151 6.29 -9.75 7.83
N TRP A 152 4.96 -9.65 7.87
CA TRP A 152 4.14 -9.43 6.69
C TRP A 152 4.49 -8.09 6.01
N GLY A 153 4.57 -6.99 6.75
CA GLY A 153 4.89 -5.67 6.21
C GLY A 153 6.27 -5.62 5.53
N LYS A 154 7.27 -6.34 6.07
CA LYS A 154 8.57 -6.50 5.41
C LYS A 154 8.46 -7.35 4.14
N LYS A 155 7.73 -8.46 4.20
CA LYS A 155 7.59 -9.41 3.09
C LYS A 155 6.88 -8.76 1.90
N THR A 156 5.77 -8.06 2.11
CA THR A 156 4.97 -7.48 1.03
C THR A 156 5.78 -6.48 0.19
N VAL A 157 6.51 -5.56 0.85
CA VAL A 157 7.35 -4.57 0.14
C VAL A 157 8.51 -5.24 -0.60
N MET A 158 9.19 -6.20 0.03
CA MET A 158 10.33 -6.89 -0.60
C MET A 158 9.90 -7.78 -1.77
N LYS A 159 8.75 -8.46 -1.67
CA LYS A 159 8.16 -9.30 -2.71
C LYS A 159 7.75 -8.46 -3.92
N ALA A 160 7.20 -7.27 -3.68
CA ALA A 160 6.78 -6.35 -4.73
C ALA A 160 7.95 -5.90 -5.62
N GLY A 161 9.15 -5.72 -5.07
CA GLY A 161 10.37 -5.56 -5.85
C GLY A 161 11.45 -4.73 -5.16
N ALA A 162 12.66 -5.29 -5.10
CA ALA A 162 13.78 -4.68 -4.36
C ALA A 162 14.40 -3.47 -5.08
N MET A 163 14.35 -3.41 -6.41
CA MET A 163 15.03 -2.39 -7.21
C MET A 163 14.10 -1.25 -7.66
N ASP A 164 12.79 -1.40 -7.50
CA ASP A 164 11.77 -0.46 -7.94
C ASP A 164 10.81 -0.09 -6.79
N VAL A 165 10.08 -1.07 -6.24
CA VAL A 165 9.05 -0.83 -5.23
C VAL A 165 9.63 -0.43 -3.88
N VAL A 166 10.75 -1.03 -3.45
CA VAL A 166 11.43 -0.62 -2.20
C VAL A 166 11.87 0.85 -2.27
N PRO A 167 12.61 1.32 -3.29
CA PRO A 167 12.90 2.74 -3.46
C PRO A 167 11.63 3.61 -3.50
N PHE A 168 10.62 3.20 -4.27
CA PHE A 168 9.34 3.92 -4.35
C PHE A 168 8.70 4.09 -2.98
N PHE A 169 8.60 3.00 -2.21
CA PHE A 169 8.05 3.00 -0.87
C PHE A 169 8.83 3.96 0.02
N LEU A 170 10.17 3.84 0.05
CA LEU A 170 11.02 4.68 0.89
C LEU A 170 10.88 6.17 0.59
N MET A 171 10.79 6.54 -0.69
CA MET A 171 10.65 7.93 -1.14
C MET A 171 9.26 8.52 -0.86
N ASN A 172 8.25 7.68 -0.64
CA ASN A 172 6.89 8.11 -0.30
C ASN A 172 6.58 8.00 1.20
N LEU A 173 7.57 7.67 2.04
CA LEU A 173 7.40 7.69 3.48
C LEU A 173 7.53 9.10 4.05
N ASP A 174 6.77 9.36 5.10
CA ASP A 174 6.96 10.54 5.93
C ASP A 174 7.91 10.23 7.08
N ALA A 175 9.08 10.87 7.09
CA ALA A 175 10.02 10.75 8.21
C ALA A 175 9.60 11.56 9.44
N THR A 176 8.65 12.50 9.30
CA THR A 176 8.17 13.41 10.35
C THR A 176 6.83 12.98 10.98
N PHE A 177 6.12 12.05 10.34
CA PHE A 177 4.88 11.47 10.88
C PHE A 177 5.15 10.70 12.19
N GLU A 178 4.17 10.71 13.12
CA GLU A 178 4.31 10.18 14.49
C GLU A 178 5.55 10.70 15.24
N GLU A 179 5.70 12.03 15.35
CA GLU A 179 6.79 12.68 16.10
C GLU A 179 8.20 12.26 15.65
N GLY A 180 8.35 11.84 14.39
CA GLY A 180 9.64 11.42 13.87
C GLY A 180 10.15 10.10 14.43
N ARG A 181 9.27 9.17 14.86
CA ARG A 181 9.65 7.80 15.29
C ARG A 181 10.61 7.06 14.33
N ARG A 182 10.62 7.44 13.05
CA ARG A 182 11.58 6.98 12.03
C ARG A 182 12.99 7.52 12.21
N GLN A 183 13.17 8.79 12.61
CA GLN A 183 14.50 9.36 12.89
C GLN A 183 15.19 8.58 14.01
N SER A 184 14.46 8.19 15.06
CA SER A 184 15.00 7.40 16.17
C SER A 184 15.33 5.94 15.84
N GLN A 185 14.83 5.39 14.73
CA GLN A 185 15.18 4.03 14.27
C GLN A 185 16.35 4.04 13.27
N ASN A 186 16.60 5.17 12.61
CA ASN A 186 17.69 5.30 11.62
C ASN A 186 19.05 5.57 12.29
N THR A 187 19.08 6.03 13.54
CA THR A 187 20.31 6.17 14.34
C THR A 187 20.97 4.82 14.65
N ALA A 188 20.24 3.70 14.57
CA ALA A 188 20.79 2.35 14.74
C ALA A 188 21.61 1.86 13.53
N PHE A 189 21.44 2.48 12.35
CA PHE A 189 22.26 2.20 11.17
C PHE A 189 23.45 3.16 11.02
N GLN A 190 23.42 4.31 11.70
CA GLN A 190 24.56 5.24 11.74
C GLN A 190 25.60 4.90 12.82
N SER A 191 25.28 4.04 13.78
CA SER A 191 26.22 3.60 14.82
C SER A 191 27.13 2.42 14.41
N LEU A 192 27.16 2.05 13.12
CA LEU A 192 28.08 1.05 12.57
C LEU A 192 29.19 1.68 11.69
N GLU A 193 29.26 3.01 11.61
CA GLU A 193 30.33 3.75 10.91
C GLU A 193 31.12 4.69 11.83
N THR A 194 31.31 4.32 13.11
CA THR A 194 32.32 4.92 13.98
C THR A 194 33.03 3.87 14.81
#